data_AF-A0A3A6N865-F1
#
_entry.id   AF-A0A3A6N865-F1
#
_cell.length_a   1.000
_cell.length_b   1.000
_cell.length_c   1.000
_cell.angle_alpha   90.00
_cell.angle_beta   90.00
_cell.angle_gamma   90.00
#
_symmetry.space_group_name_H-M   'P 1'
#
loop_
_entity.id
_entity.type
_entity.pdbx_description
1 polymer ?
#
loop_
_entity_poly.entity_id
_entity_poly.type
_entity_poly.pdbx_seq_one_letter_code
_entity_poly.pdbx_strand_id
1 'polypeptide(L)'
;MKTSLIQTGTVLALSLIGLLGVGITGVAGAVGEPAEEMILEGKKPARFNHATHTAQGMACGVCHHDQNHAPLTSEAIGAVTDPATLRCVSCHNDQMPKQELRQAKDIFHARCKTCHQDGYQGKKGPTKCTDCHLKSDKKAVEGC
;
A
#
# COMPACT_ATOMS: atom_id res chain seq x y z
N MET A 1 -53.86 -40.13 33.73
CA MET A 1 -54.04 -41.47 33.15
C MET A 1 -53.43 -41.42 31.75
N LYS A 2 -52.11 -41.62 31.61
CA LYS A 2 -51.43 -42.82 31.09
C LYS A 2 -52.12 -43.46 29.87
N THR A 3 -51.48 -43.33 28.71
CA THR A 3 -50.92 -44.40 27.84
C THR A 3 -50.30 -43.70 26.63
N SER A 4 -48.98 -43.65 26.49
CA SER A 4 -48.03 -44.70 26.08
C SER A 4 -47.62 -44.51 24.61
N LEU A 5 -46.30 -44.37 24.45
CA LEU A 5 -45.51 -44.58 23.24
C LEU A 5 -45.92 -45.87 22.51
N ILE A 6 -45.66 -45.93 21.18
CA ILE A 6 -44.64 -46.78 20.55
C ILE A 6 -44.55 -46.49 19.05
N GLN A 7 -43.32 -46.63 18.57
CA GLN A 7 -42.72 -46.38 17.26
C GLN A 7 -43.30 -47.25 16.12
N THR A 8 -43.06 -46.88 14.86
CA THR A 8 -42.12 -47.58 13.94
C THR A 8 -42.27 -47.11 12.48
N GLY A 9 -41.14 -46.83 11.82
CA GLY A 9 -40.90 -47.02 10.37
C GLY A 9 -41.66 -46.09 9.42
N THR A 10 -41.11 -45.53 8.34
CA THR A 10 -40.07 -46.07 7.46
C THR A 10 -39.58 -44.93 6.56
N VAL A 11 -38.31 -45.03 6.21
CA VAL A 11 -37.50 -44.19 5.32
C VAL A 11 -38.20 -43.84 4.01
N LEU A 12 -38.25 -42.55 3.66
CA LEU A 12 -38.32 -42.13 2.25
C LEU A 12 -37.27 -41.03 2.01
N ALA A 13 -36.12 -41.48 1.54
CA ALA A 13 -35.08 -40.61 1.01
C ALA A 13 -35.58 -40.01 -0.32
N LEU A 14 -35.82 -38.70 -0.33
CA LEU A 14 -35.88 -37.93 -1.57
C LEU A 14 -34.67 -37.01 -1.63
N SER A 15 -33.67 -37.51 -2.34
CA SER A 15 -32.57 -36.76 -2.92
C SER A 15 -33.13 -35.68 -3.85
N LEU A 16 -33.00 -34.41 -3.48
CA LEU A 16 -33.06 -33.32 -4.44
C LEU A 16 -31.78 -32.49 -4.34
N ILE A 17 -30.88 -32.80 -5.27
CA ILE A 17 -29.70 -32.03 -5.62
C ILE A 17 -30.18 -30.65 -6.07
N GLY A 18 -29.87 -29.63 -5.28
CA GLY A 18 -30.01 -28.23 -5.63
C GLY A 18 -28.66 -27.53 -5.49
N LEU A 19 -27.75 -27.79 -6.44
CA LEU A 19 -26.64 -26.87 -6.71
C LEU A 19 -27.25 -25.56 -7.21
N LEU A 20 -27.10 -24.45 -6.49
CA LEU A 20 -27.04 -23.12 -7.10
C LEU A 20 -26.46 -22.10 -6.10
N GLY A 21 -25.22 -21.69 -6.38
CA GLY A 21 -24.80 -20.30 -6.18
C GLY A 21 -24.20 -19.93 -4.84
N VAL A 22 -23.06 -20.53 -4.47
CA VAL A 22 -22.09 -19.79 -3.64
C VAL A 22 -21.53 -18.67 -4.53
N GLY A 23 -22.21 -17.53 -4.52
CA GLY A 23 -21.65 -16.29 -5.02
C GLY A 23 -20.54 -15.85 -4.07
N ILE A 24 -19.33 -16.36 -4.27
CA ILE A 24 -18.14 -15.64 -3.84
C ILE A 24 -18.10 -14.35 -4.64
N THR A 25 -18.73 -13.30 -4.11
CA THR A 25 -18.32 -11.95 -4.45
C THR A 25 -16.88 -11.85 -3.98
N GLY A 26 -15.94 -12.05 -4.90
CA GLY A 26 -14.60 -11.53 -4.72
C GLY A 26 -14.75 -10.05 -4.52
N VAL A 27 -14.74 -9.60 -3.26
CA VAL A 27 -14.45 -8.20 -2.99
C VAL A 27 -13.05 -8.03 -3.58
N ALA A 28 -12.95 -7.29 -4.67
CA ALA A 28 -11.69 -6.69 -5.04
C ALA A 28 -11.32 -5.84 -3.83
N GLY A 29 -10.50 -6.41 -2.94
CA GLY A 29 -10.13 -5.76 -1.70
C GLY A 29 -9.44 -4.47 -2.07
N ALA A 30 -9.96 -3.35 -1.57
CA ALA A 30 -9.26 -2.08 -1.64
C ALA A 30 -7.80 -2.32 -1.24
N VAL A 31 -6.87 -1.92 -2.11
CA VAL A 31 -5.44 -2.06 -1.81
C VAL A 31 -5.15 -1.19 -0.60
N GLY A 32 -4.98 -1.83 0.56
CA GLY A 32 -4.59 -1.14 1.79
C GLY A 32 -3.15 -0.64 1.70
N GLU A 33 -2.81 0.33 2.55
CA GLU A 33 -1.42 0.77 2.67
C GLU A 33 -0.53 -0.40 3.13
N PRO A 34 0.69 -0.54 2.59
CA PRO A 34 1.67 -1.51 3.08
C PRO A 34 1.87 -1.36 4.58
N ALA A 35 1.50 -2.41 5.32
CA ALA A 35 1.54 -2.43 6.78
C ALA A 35 2.97 -2.47 7.33
N GLU A 36 3.88 -3.12 6.60
CA GLU A 36 5.28 -3.20 6.96
C GLU A 36 6.04 -1.98 6.43
N GLU A 37 7.14 -1.66 7.10
CA GLU A 37 8.06 -0.68 6.55
C GLU A 37 8.62 -1.14 5.19
N MET A 38 8.69 -0.18 4.27
CA MET A 38 9.21 -0.38 2.94
C MET A 38 10.62 0.17 2.79
N ILE A 39 11.39 -0.48 1.92
CA ILE A 39 12.65 0.05 1.41
C ILE A 39 12.40 0.65 0.03
N LEU A 40 12.66 1.95 -0.08
CA LEU A 40 12.73 2.65 -1.34
C LEU A 40 14.08 2.33 -1.97
N GLU A 41 14.06 1.46 -2.97
CA GLU A 41 15.25 0.96 -3.65
C GLU A 41 16.00 2.04 -4.45
N GLY A 42 17.29 1.81 -4.66
CA GLY A 42 18.17 2.68 -5.44
C GLY A 42 19.62 2.60 -4.99
N LYS A 43 20.50 3.45 -5.52
CA LYS A 43 21.93 3.47 -5.15
C LYS A 43 22.17 3.67 -3.65
N LYS A 44 21.25 4.35 -2.97
CA LYS A 44 21.23 4.54 -1.52
C LYS A 44 19.81 4.25 -1.04
N PRO A 45 19.49 3.00 -0.67
CA PRO A 45 18.15 2.65 -0.27
C PRO A 45 17.71 3.46 0.95
N ALA A 46 16.42 3.80 1.02
CA ALA A 46 15.85 4.57 2.12
C ALA A 46 14.65 3.85 2.75
N ARG A 47 14.51 3.96 4.06
CA ARG A 47 13.37 3.39 4.80
C ARG A 47 12.18 4.33 4.70
N PHE A 48 10.98 3.79 4.54
CA PHE A 48 9.73 4.53 4.58
C PHE A 48 8.62 3.66 5.19
N ASN A 49 7.84 4.23 6.11
CA ASN A 49 6.75 3.52 6.79
C ASN A 49 5.46 4.35 6.68
N HIS A 50 4.39 3.78 6.11
CA HIS A 50 3.11 4.47 5.99
C HIS A 50 2.47 4.77 7.34
N ALA A 51 2.43 3.78 8.25
CA ALA A 51 1.81 3.91 9.57
C ALA A 51 2.38 5.09 10.38
N THR A 52 3.69 5.36 10.29
CA THR A 52 4.30 6.53 10.92
C THR A 52 3.72 7.85 10.41
N HIS A 53 3.46 7.96 9.11
CA HIS A 53 2.97 9.18 8.47
C HIS A 53 1.45 9.33 8.66
N THR A 54 0.67 8.26 8.48
CA THR A 54 -0.78 8.31 8.67
C THR A 54 -1.16 8.50 10.14
N ALA A 55 -0.34 8.04 11.10
CA ALA A 55 -0.50 8.37 12.52
C ALA A 55 -0.33 9.88 12.84
N GLN A 56 0.26 10.68 11.93
CA GLN A 56 0.28 12.14 12.05
C GLN A 56 -0.98 12.80 11.46
N GLY A 57 -1.96 12.03 10.97
CA GLY A 57 -3.17 12.53 10.32
C GLY A 57 -2.97 12.92 8.85
N MET A 58 -1.90 12.48 8.20
CA MET A 58 -1.66 12.78 6.79
C MET A 58 -2.61 11.97 5.90
N ALA A 59 -3.30 12.66 4.99
CA ALA A 59 -4.08 12.01 3.94
C ALA A 59 -3.16 11.38 2.88
N CYS A 60 -3.60 10.31 2.23
CA CYS A 60 -2.82 9.63 1.17
C CYS A 60 -2.40 10.59 0.04
N GLY A 61 -3.29 11.54 -0.28
CA GLY A 61 -3.08 12.57 -1.30
C GLY A 61 -1.98 13.59 -1.00
N VAL A 62 -1.44 13.62 0.22
CA VAL A 62 -0.26 14.43 0.55
C VAL A 62 0.96 13.98 -0.26
N CYS A 63 1.04 12.68 -0.59
CA CYS A 63 2.13 12.11 -1.38
C CYS A 63 1.64 11.59 -2.74
N HIS A 64 0.52 10.87 -2.76
CA HIS A 64 -0.02 10.31 -4.00
C HIS A 64 -0.83 11.36 -4.75
N HIS A 65 -0.31 11.81 -5.88
CA HIS A 65 -0.94 12.83 -6.72
C HIS A 65 -1.08 12.35 -8.16
N ASP A 66 -1.94 13.02 -8.93
CA ASP A 66 -2.06 12.82 -10.36
C ASP A 66 -1.03 13.65 -11.16
N GLN A 67 -1.09 13.57 -12.49
CA GLN A 67 -0.24 14.33 -13.41
C GLN A 67 -0.40 15.86 -13.32
N ASN A 68 -1.52 16.35 -12.78
CA ASN A 68 -1.80 17.77 -12.56
C ASN A 68 -1.44 18.22 -11.14
N HIS A 69 -0.79 17.36 -10.35
CA HIS A 69 -0.49 17.55 -8.94
C HIS A 69 -1.76 17.65 -8.05
N ALA A 70 -2.89 17.15 -8.53
CA ALA A 70 -4.07 17.02 -7.69
C ALA A 70 -3.90 15.82 -6.73
N PRO A 71 -4.23 15.97 -5.45
CA PRO A 71 -4.13 14.88 -4.48
C PRO A 71 -5.10 13.75 -4.84
N LEU A 72 -4.63 12.51 -4.81
CA LEU A 72 -5.49 11.33 -4.96
C LEU A 72 -6.24 11.06 -3.66
N THR A 73 -7.48 10.59 -3.79
CA THR A 73 -8.29 10.15 -2.64
C THR A 73 -7.96 8.70 -2.27
N SER A 74 -8.31 8.30 -1.05
CA SER A 74 -8.14 6.92 -0.58
C SER A 74 -8.94 5.93 -1.43
N GLU A 75 -10.11 6.32 -1.92
CA GLU A 75 -10.94 5.50 -2.81
C GLU A 75 -10.25 5.31 -4.17
N ALA A 76 -9.69 6.38 -4.74
CA ALA A 76 -8.97 6.32 -6.02
C ALA A 76 -7.73 5.41 -5.92
N ILE A 77 -6.99 5.50 -4.81
CA ILE A 77 -5.83 4.64 -4.54
C ILE A 77 -6.25 3.19 -4.33
N GLY A 78 -7.30 2.95 -3.53
CA GLY A 78 -7.81 1.61 -3.25
C GLY A 78 -8.39 0.90 -4.47
N ALA A 79 -8.82 1.66 -5.49
CA ALA A 79 -9.34 1.15 -6.75
C ALA A 79 -8.24 0.78 -7.78
N VAL A 80 -6.97 1.07 -7.50
CA VAL A 80 -5.87 0.72 -8.40
C VAL A 80 -5.69 -0.80 -8.45
N THR A 81 -5.68 -1.36 -9.66
CA THR A 81 -5.51 -2.81 -9.88
C THR A 81 -4.07 -3.26 -9.80
N ASP A 82 -3.12 -2.41 -10.21
CA ASP A 82 -1.69 -2.66 -10.08
C ASP A 82 -1.04 -1.62 -9.15
N PRO A 83 -0.75 -1.99 -7.88
CA PRO A 83 -0.10 -1.08 -6.92
C PRO A 83 1.27 -0.58 -7.37
N ALA A 84 1.94 -1.24 -8.31
CA ALA A 84 3.22 -0.74 -8.85
C ALA A 84 3.06 0.60 -9.56
N THR A 85 1.86 0.91 -10.07
CA THR A 85 1.54 2.20 -10.70
C THR A 85 1.54 3.37 -9.70
N LEU A 86 1.36 3.10 -8.41
CA LEU A 86 1.40 4.12 -7.35
C LEU A 86 2.83 4.52 -6.94
N ARG A 87 3.84 3.75 -7.36
CA ARG A 87 5.25 4.07 -7.08
C ARG A 87 5.63 5.33 -7.82
N CYS A 88 6.33 6.27 -7.17
CA CYS A 88 6.70 7.55 -7.79
C CYS A 88 7.37 7.36 -9.17
N VAL A 89 8.26 6.37 -9.26
CA VAL A 89 9.04 6.05 -10.47
C VAL A 89 8.23 5.39 -11.59
N SER A 90 6.97 5.01 -11.36
CA SER A 90 6.08 4.53 -12.43
C SER A 90 5.82 5.64 -13.45
N CYS A 91 5.71 6.88 -12.98
CA CYS A 91 5.53 8.08 -13.80
C CYS A 91 6.80 8.94 -13.84
N HIS A 92 7.49 9.10 -12.72
CA HIS A 92 8.74 9.87 -12.61
C HIS A 92 9.94 9.04 -13.08
N ASN A 93 10.04 8.90 -14.40
CA ASN A 93 11.06 8.13 -15.08
C ASN A 93 11.59 8.90 -16.30
N ASP A 94 12.46 8.27 -17.08
CA ASP A 94 13.13 8.90 -18.21
C ASP A 94 12.20 9.39 -19.33
N GLN A 95 10.95 8.93 -19.36
CA GLN A 95 9.93 9.34 -20.33
C GLN A 95 9.21 10.65 -19.96
N MET A 96 9.39 11.18 -18.73
CA MET A 96 8.78 12.45 -18.35
C MET A 96 9.27 13.60 -19.23
N PRO A 97 8.40 14.50 -19.72
CA PRO A 97 8.82 15.64 -20.53
C PRO A 97 9.82 16.56 -19.80
N LYS A 98 9.56 16.80 -18.51
CA LYS A 98 10.40 17.64 -17.64
C LYS A 98 11.53 16.82 -17.06
N GLN A 99 12.77 17.17 -17.41
CA GLN A 99 13.96 16.41 -17.04
C GLN A 99 14.18 16.39 -15.52
N GLU A 100 13.86 17.48 -14.84
CA GLU A 100 13.97 17.63 -13.38
C GLU A 100 13.03 16.70 -12.60
N LEU A 101 12.01 16.15 -13.26
CA LEU A 101 11.05 15.21 -12.67
C LEU A 101 11.40 13.73 -12.91
N ARG A 102 12.47 13.43 -13.67
CA ARG A 102 12.82 12.06 -14.06
C ARG A 102 13.55 11.30 -12.95
N GLN A 103 14.34 12.03 -12.15
CA GLN A 103 15.29 11.42 -11.23
C GLN A 103 14.64 11.13 -9.89
N ALA A 104 14.61 9.85 -9.49
CA ALA A 104 14.09 9.40 -8.19
C ALA A 104 14.70 10.20 -7.03
N LYS A 105 16.02 10.44 -7.06
CA LYS A 105 16.71 11.26 -6.05
C LYS A 105 16.05 12.63 -5.88
N ASP A 106 15.73 13.29 -6.98
CA ASP A 106 15.27 14.68 -6.94
C ASP A 106 13.82 14.78 -6.48
N ILE A 107 12.94 13.91 -6.98
CA ILE A 107 11.53 13.89 -6.58
C ILE A 107 11.35 13.49 -5.11
N PHE A 108 12.12 12.51 -4.61
CA PHE A 108 12.02 12.07 -3.22
C PHE A 108 12.54 13.14 -2.27
N HIS A 109 13.68 13.78 -2.57
CA HIS A 109 14.14 14.89 -1.73
C HIS A 109 13.21 16.10 -1.81
N ALA A 110 12.65 16.41 -2.98
CA ALA A 110 11.72 17.52 -3.15
C ALA A 110 10.40 17.32 -2.39
N ARG A 111 9.91 16.07 -2.26
CA ARG A 111 8.70 15.77 -1.49
C ARG A 111 9.01 15.46 -0.03
N CYS A 112 9.78 14.42 0.24
CA CYS A 112 10.01 13.91 1.58
C CYS A 112 10.84 14.88 2.43
N LYS A 113 12.03 15.27 1.94
CA LYS A 113 12.96 16.08 2.72
C LYS A 113 12.42 17.50 2.94
N THR A 114 11.84 18.11 1.92
CA THR A 114 11.20 19.44 2.08
C THR A 114 10.06 19.39 3.09
N CYS A 115 9.13 18.43 3.00
CA CYS A 115 8.06 18.29 3.99
C CYS A 115 8.60 18.07 5.41
N HIS A 116 9.69 17.30 5.57
CA HIS A 116 10.32 17.11 6.87
C HIS A 116 10.98 18.39 7.41
N GLN A 117 11.52 19.25 6.54
CA GLN A 117 12.13 20.53 6.90
C GLN A 117 11.08 21.58 7.29
N ASP A 118 10.02 21.67 6.50
CA ASP A 118 8.90 22.62 6.69
C ASP A 118 8.03 22.19 7.86
N GLY A 119 7.80 20.88 7.98
CA GLY A 119 6.98 20.26 9.00
C GLY A 119 5.51 20.11 8.58
N TYR A 120 4.79 19.29 9.35
CA TYR A 120 3.36 19.05 9.23
C TYR A 120 2.72 19.21 10.61
N GLN A 121 1.71 20.09 10.73
CA GLN A 121 1.03 20.38 12.00
C GLN A 121 2.01 20.73 13.15
N GLY A 122 3.05 21.50 12.85
CA GLY A 122 4.06 21.91 13.83
C GLY A 122 5.11 20.85 14.19
N LYS A 123 5.03 19.64 13.61
CA LYS A 123 6.02 18.58 13.80
C LYS A 123 6.95 18.51 12.59
N LYS A 124 8.25 18.37 12.83
CA LYS A 124 9.26 18.17 11.78
C LYS A 124 9.67 16.71 11.68
N GLY A 125 10.14 16.32 10.50
CA GLY A 125 10.62 14.97 10.23
C GLY A 125 12.14 14.87 10.22
N PRO A 126 12.69 13.66 10.02
CA PRO A 126 14.12 13.44 9.87
C PRO A 126 14.67 14.15 8.63
N THR A 127 15.84 14.77 8.76
CA THR A 127 16.46 15.54 7.66
C THR A 127 17.92 15.18 7.43
N LYS A 128 18.54 14.39 8.32
CA LYS A 128 19.91 13.92 8.10
C LYS A 128 19.88 12.75 7.14
N CYS A 129 20.91 12.63 6.31
CA CYS A 129 20.99 11.62 5.26
C CYS A 129 20.77 10.20 5.80
N THR A 130 21.37 9.90 6.96
CA THR A 130 21.35 8.57 7.59
C THR A 130 20.07 8.27 8.37
N ASP A 131 19.19 9.26 8.56
CA ASP A 131 17.92 9.04 9.25
C ASP A 131 16.93 8.31 8.32
N CYS A 132 17.08 8.50 7.00
CA CYS A 132 16.28 7.81 5.99
C CYS A 132 17.10 6.74 5.24
N HIS A 133 18.32 7.06 4.81
CA HIS A 133 19.13 6.15 4.02
C HIS A 133 19.81 5.09 4.89
N LEU A 134 19.67 3.83 4.49
CA LEU A 134 20.37 2.71 5.10
C LEU A 134 21.88 2.93 4.98
N LYS A 135 22.61 2.68 6.07
CA LYS A 135 24.07 2.61 6.01
C LYS A 135 24.43 1.50 5.04
N SER A 136 25.19 1.84 4.00
CA SER A 136 25.75 0.84 3.11
C SER A 136 26.76 0.02 3.91
N ASP A 137 26.42 -1.21 4.25
CA ASP A 137 27.42 -2.15 4.75
C ASP A 137 28.42 -2.38 3.62
N LYS A 138 29.65 -1.86 3.77
CA LYS A 138 30.76 -2.10 2.83
C LYS A 138 31.28 -3.55 2.90
N LYS A 139 30.40 -4.54 2.95
CA LYS A 139 30.75 -5.97 3.03
C LYS A 139 29.81 -6.83 2.20
N ALA A 140 29.69 -6.54 0.91
CA ALA A 140 29.14 -7.49 -0.06
C ALA A 140 29.56 -7.13 -1.49
N VAL A 141 30.86 -6.98 -1.74
CA VAL A 141 31.51 -7.22 -3.05
C VAL A 141 33.02 -7.20 -2.85
N GLU A 142 33.53 -8.16 -2.08
CA GLU A 142 34.85 -8.74 -2.36
C GLU A 142 34.59 -10.20 -2.73
N GLY A 143 34.83 -10.53 -4.00
CA GLY A 143 34.95 -11.91 -4.48
C GLY A 143 33.66 -12.58 -4.96
N CYS A 144 33.34 -12.41 -6.25
CA CYS A 144 33.14 -13.46 -7.27
C CYS A 144 32.63 -12.80 -8.56
#